data_AF-A0A6J6Y237-F1
#
_entry.id   AF-A0A6J6Y237-F1
#
_cell.length_a   1.000
_cell.length_b   1.000
_cell.length_c   1.000
_cell.angle_alpha   90.00
_cell.angle_beta   90.00
_cell.angle_gamma   90.00
#
_symmetry.space_group_name_H-M   'P 1'
#
loop_
_entity.id
_entity.type
_entity.pdbx_description
1 polymer ?
#
loop_
_entity_poly.entity_id
_entity_poly.type
_entity_poly.pdbx_seq_one_letter_code
_entity_poly.pdbx_strand_id
1 'polypeptide(L)'
;MTAPTLMTNATQPHTAIAVGPRSRIVLTIVSIIGLVAFCWPLLITPTAGVDHSADAPWVFALIIPFLIALIAAEISDGGLDAKAIAMLGVLAAVGTALRPLGGGITGFQPLFVVLVLGGYAFGAGFGFVLGAVTMLTSAFLTGGAGPWLPFQMFAAAWVGMGAGLIPHVAIKGRLWLLAAYGFIASLLFGLIMNLSFWPWTFGVTTSATNSLAYIPGASTLENLQHFAVFHLTTSLGWDLTRGIGTAVLVLVAGKPILAALDRAGRRAHFPSAKN
;
A
#
# COMPACT_ATOMS: atom_id res chain seq x y z
N MET A 1 -12.94 53.29 -7.85
CA MET A 1 -13.62 52.01 -7.54
C MET A 1 -12.77 50.89 -8.12
N THR A 2 -11.86 50.32 -7.34
CA THR A 2 -11.03 49.19 -7.72
C THR A 2 -11.74 47.90 -7.33
N ALA A 3 -11.96 47.01 -8.31
CA ALA A 3 -12.63 45.73 -8.10
C ALA A 3 -11.84 44.86 -7.10
N PRO A 4 -12.52 44.14 -6.17
CA PRO A 4 -11.83 43.25 -5.27
C PRO A 4 -11.30 42.05 -6.06
N THR A 5 -9.99 41.85 -6.01
CA THR A 5 -9.30 40.69 -6.53
C THR A 5 -9.80 39.46 -5.77
N LEU A 6 -10.59 38.60 -6.43
CA LEU A 6 -10.98 37.30 -5.91
C LEU A 6 -9.71 36.46 -5.73
N MET A 7 -9.17 36.45 -4.51
CA MET A 7 -8.20 35.45 -4.10
C MET A 7 -8.89 34.09 -4.24
N THR A 8 -8.50 33.35 -5.28
CA THR A 8 -8.82 31.94 -5.41
C THR A 8 -8.20 31.25 -4.20
N ASN A 9 -9.04 30.90 -3.23
CA ASN A 9 -8.68 30.06 -2.10
C ASN A 9 -8.18 28.71 -2.65
N ALA A 10 -6.89 28.63 -2.96
CA ALA A 10 -6.21 27.38 -3.15
C ALA A 10 -6.43 26.60 -1.85
N THR A 11 -7.08 25.44 -1.94
CA THR A 11 -7.22 24.50 -0.83
C THR A 11 -5.82 24.15 -0.34
N GLN A 12 -5.41 24.77 0.76
CA GLN A 12 -4.14 24.50 1.43
C GLN A 12 -4.11 23.02 1.84
N PRO A 13 -3.00 22.29 1.60
CA PRO A 13 -2.87 20.89 2.00
C PRO A 13 -2.99 20.79 3.53
N HIS A 14 -3.94 20.00 4.00
CA HIS A 14 -4.06 19.65 5.42
C HIS A 14 -3.19 18.43 5.70
N THR A 15 -1.89 18.65 5.83
CA THR A 15 -0.97 17.56 6.17
C THR A 15 -1.23 17.11 7.61
N ALA A 16 -1.96 16.01 7.78
CA ALA A 16 -2.23 15.47 9.12
C ALA A 16 -0.98 14.97 9.82
N ILE A 17 0.02 14.53 9.03
CA ILE A 17 1.36 14.16 9.50
C ILE A 17 2.40 14.87 8.64
N ALA A 18 2.95 15.97 9.12
CA ALA A 18 4.18 16.51 8.52
C ALA A 18 5.28 15.46 8.70
N VAL A 19 5.74 14.84 7.61
CA VAL A 19 6.82 13.85 7.68
C VAL A 19 8.11 14.59 8.02
N GLY A 20 8.39 14.70 9.31
CA GLY A 20 9.62 15.28 9.83
C GLY A 20 10.84 14.49 9.31
N PRO A 21 12.04 15.09 9.33
CA PRO A 21 13.25 14.44 8.81
C PRO A 21 13.51 13.07 9.47
N ARG A 22 13.19 12.92 10.77
CA ARG A 22 13.28 11.64 11.48
C ARG A 22 12.30 10.59 10.94
N SER A 23 11.02 10.96 10.79
CA SER A 23 9.98 10.09 10.22
C SER A 23 10.31 9.68 8.78
N ARG A 24 10.92 10.57 7.97
CA ARG A 24 11.41 10.20 6.63
C ARG A 24 12.49 9.14 6.68
N ILE A 25 13.52 9.34 7.51
CA ILE A 25 14.62 8.36 7.66
C ILE A 25 14.05 7.00 8.07
N VAL A 26 13.15 7.01 9.04
CA VAL A 26 12.48 5.84 9.58
C VAL A 26 11.65 5.13 8.49
N LEU A 27 10.78 5.85 7.78
CA LEU A 27 10.00 5.31 6.65
C LEU A 27 10.89 4.77 5.52
N THR A 28 12.02 5.43 5.23
CA THR A 28 12.99 4.99 4.22
C THR A 28 13.66 3.68 4.65
N ILE A 29 14.19 3.60 5.87
CA ILE A 29 14.84 2.38 6.38
C ILE A 29 13.86 1.20 6.33
N VAL A 30 12.63 1.42 6.78
CA VAL A 30 11.63 0.35 6.83
C VAL A 30 11.17 -0.03 5.43
N SER A 31 11.05 0.93 4.50
CA SER A 31 10.76 0.61 3.11
C SER A 31 11.90 -0.17 2.44
N ILE A 32 13.16 0.10 2.79
CA ILE A 32 14.31 -0.68 2.33
C ILE A 32 14.24 -2.10 2.89
N ILE A 33 13.99 -2.27 4.19
CA ILE A 33 13.84 -3.59 4.81
C ILE A 33 12.70 -4.37 4.16
N GLY A 34 11.54 -3.73 3.96
CA GLY A 34 10.41 -4.32 3.26
C GLY A 34 10.78 -4.73 1.83
N LEU A 35 11.48 -3.88 1.08
CA LEU A 35 11.91 -4.18 -0.29
C LEU A 35 12.89 -5.37 -0.32
N VAL A 36 13.86 -5.41 0.58
CA VAL A 36 14.77 -6.56 0.73
C VAL A 36 13.98 -7.83 1.06
N ALA A 37 12.99 -7.73 1.95
CA ALA A 37 12.11 -8.84 2.28
C ALA A 37 11.27 -9.31 1.08
N PHE A 38 10.80 -8.42 0.21
CA PHE A 38 10.10 -8.79 -1.03
C PHE A 38 11.04 -9.41 -2.08
N CYS A 39 12.28 -8.92 -2.16
CA CYS A 39 13.28 -9.40 -3.11
C CYS A 39 14.03 -10.65 -2.65
N TRP A 40 13.65 -11.25 -1.51
CA TRP A 40 14.27 -12.46 -0.97
C TRP A 40 14.48 -13.59 -2.00
N PRO A 41 13.57 -13.86 -2.98
CA PRO A 41 13.76 -14.94 -3.95
C PRO A 41 14.95 -14.73 -4.90
N LEU A 42 15.35 -13.47 -5.08
CA LEU A 42 16.41 -13.06 -5.99
C LEU A 42 17.77 -12.96 -5.27
N LEU A 43 17.75 -12.84 -3.94
CA LEU A 43 18.92 -12.62 -3.09
C LEU A 43 19.46 -13.93 -2.51
N ILE A 44 18.58 -14.88 -2.24
CA ILE A 44 18.93 -16.16 -1.62
C ILE A 44 18.59 -17.24 -2.62
N THR A 45 19.56 -18.09 -2.96
CA THR A 45 19.32 -19.32 -3.71
C THR A 45 18.68 -20.33 -2.75
N PRO A 46 17.41 -20.73 -2.93
CA PRO A 46 16.84 -21.85 -2.19
C PRO A 46 17.71 -23.06 -2.50
N THR A 47 18.40 -23.62 -1.51
CA THR A 47 19.20 -24.83 -1.75
C THR A 47 18.24 -26.00 -1.92
N ALA A 48 18.44 -26.80 -2.97
CA ALA A 48 17.64 -27.98 -3.21
C ALA A 48 17.76 -28.94 -2.01
N GLY A 49 16.64 -29.21 -1.34
CA GLY A 49 16.57 -30.16 -0.22
C GLY A 49 16.56 -29.54 1.19
N VAL A 50 16.70 -28.23 1.33
CA VAL A 50 16.39 -27.56 2.61
C VAL A 50 15.00 -26.96 2.49
N ASP A 51 14.08 -27.49 3.30
CA ASP A 51 12.68 -27.07 3.35
C ASP A 51 12.59 -25.69 4.05
N HIS A 52 13.03 -24.64 3.36
CA HIS A 52 12.95 -23.25 3.84
C HIS A 52 11.50 -22.73 3.90
N SER A 53 10.50 -23.58 3.60
CA SER A 53 9.09 -23.33 3.92
C SER A 53 8.88 -23.09 5.42
N ALA A 54 9.75 -23.64 6.27
CA ALA A 54 9.78 -23.41 7.71
C ALA A 54 10.46 -22.09 8.13
N ASP A 55 11.40 -21.55 7.34
CA ASP A 55 12.19 -20.35 7.67
C ASP A 55 11.49 -19.04 7.33
N ALA A 56 10.71 -19.03 6.24
CA ALA A 56 9.92 -17.89 5.83
C ALA A 56 9.01 -17.36 6.97
N PRO A 57 8.24 -18.20 7.70
CA PRO A 57 7.53 -17.85 8.94
C PRO A 57 8.31 -17.05 9.99
N TRP A 58 9.61 -17.30 10.17
CA TRP A 58 10.41 -16.65 11.21
C TRP A 58 10.89 -15.26 10.81
N VAL A 59 11.23 -15.07 9.54
CA VAL A 59 11.45 -13.72 8.97
C VAL A 59 10.15 -12.90 9.08
N PHE A 60 9.00 -13.53 8.88
CA PHE A 60 7.67 -12.92 9.05
C PHE A 60 7.34 -12.57 10.51
N ALA A 61 7.68 -13.45 11.46
CA ALA A 61 7.49 -13.21 12.89
C ALA A 61 8.38 -12.09 13.44
N LEU A 62 9.53 -11.81 12.80
CA LEU A 62 10.39 -10.68 13.17
C LEU A 62 9.88 -9.35 12.60
N ILE A 63 9.40 -9.35 11.36
CA ILE A 63 8.99 -8.12 10.65
C ILE A 63 7.74 -7.48 11.28
N ILE A 64 6.77 -8.26 11.77
CA ILE A 64 5.55 -7.72 12.39
C ILE A 64 5.84 -6.90 13.65
N PRO A 65 6.62 -7.38 14.64
CA PRO A 65 7.03 -6.58 15.79
C PRO A 65 7.79 -5.31 15.41
N PHE A 66 8.67 -5.37 14.40
CA PHE A 66 9.37 -4.17 13.92
C PHE A 66 8.41 -3.16 13.26
N LEU A 67 7.46 -3.62 12.45
CA LEU A 67 6.40 -2.79 11.88
C LEU A 67 5.49 -2.18 12.95
N ILE A 68 5.12 -2.97 13.95
CA ILE A 68 4.28 -2.50 15.06
C ILE A 68 5.06 -1.50 15.92
N ALA A 69 6.32 -1.79 16.27
CA ALA A 69 7.19 -0.90 17.02
C ALA A 69 7.46 0.40 16.26
N LEU A 70 7.60 0.33 14.94
CA LEU A 70 7.69 1.48 14.05
C LEU A 70 6.41 2.33 14.08
N ILE A 71 5.25 1.70 13.84
CA ILE A 71 3.96 2.40 13.87
C ILE A 71 3.76 3.04 15.25
N ALA A 72 4.11 2.33 16.32
CA ALA A 72 4.07 2.84 17.68
C ALA A 72 5.06 4.00 17.91
N ALA A 73 6.26 3.96 17.33
CA ALA A 73 7.25 5.04 17.41
C ALA A 73 6.77 6.29 16.65
N GLU A 74 6.18 6.13 15.46
CA GLU A 74 5.57 7.24 14.69
C GLU A 74 4.38 7.87 15.43
N ILE A 75 3.58 7.04 16.13
CA ILE A 75 2.50 7.52 17.01
C ILE A 75 3.07 8.24 18.24
N SER A 76 4.14 7.72 18.85
CA SER A 76 4.71 8.20 20.11
C SER A 76 5.56 9.47 19.98
N ASP A 77 6.17 9.73 18.83
CA ASP A 77 7.00 10.91 18.57
C ASP A 77 6.18 12.20 18.36
N GLY A 78 4.85 12.16 18.56
CA GLY A 78 3.96 13.34 18.51
C GLY A 78 3.49 13.74 17.11
N GLY A 79 3.68 12.87 16.10
CA GLY A 79 3.25 13.11 14.71
C GLY A 79 1.75 12.93 14.46
N LEU A 80 1.04 12.23 15.36
CA LEU A 80 -0.39 11.92 15.26
C LEU A 80 -1.14 12.53 16.46
N ASP A 81 -1.76 13.70 16.25
CA ASP A 81 -2.74 14.24 17.20
C ASP A 81 -3.89 13.22 17.40
N ALA A 82 -4.57 13.25 18.56
CA ALA A 82 -5.68 12.35 18.88
C ALA A 82 -6.75 12.31 17.76
N LYS A 83 -6.92 13.44 17.05
CA LYS A 83 -7.81 13.54 15.90
C LYS A 83 -7.29 12.80 14.66
N ALA A 84 -5.99 12.80 14.40
CA ALA A 84 -5.40 11.99 13.34
C ALA A 84 -5.55 10.50 13.62
N ILE A 85 -5.36 10.09 14.89
CA ILE A 85 -5.60 8.71 15.32
C ILE A 85 -7.07 8.33 15.12
N ALA A 86 -8.01 9.23 15.48
CA ALA A 86 -9.44 9.00 15.25
C ALA A 86 -9.76 8.85 13.75
N MET A 87 -9.22 9.73 12.90
CA MET A 87 -9.40 9.65 11.45
C MET A 87 -8.79 8.39 10.85
N LEU A 88 -7.61 7.98 11.32
CA LEU A 88 -6.95 6.74 10.95
C LEU A 88 -7.85 5.54 11.29
N GLY A 89 -8.41 5.51 12.50
CA GLY A 89 -9.33 4.45 12.94
C GLY A 89 -10.59 4.38 12.09
N VAL A 90 -11.24 5.52 11.80
CA VAL A 90 -12.43 5.56 10.94
C VAL A 90 -12.11 5.08 9.52
N LEU A 91 -11.04 5.59 8.91
CA LEU A 91 -10.67 5.19 7.55
C LEU A 91 -10.21 3.73 7.48
N ALA A 92 -9.46 3.25 8.46
CA ALA A 92 -9.06 1.86 8.53
C ALA A 92 -10.26 0.93 8.72
N ALA A 93 -11.26 1.32 9.52
CA ALA A 93 -12.50 0.58 9.67
C ALA A 93 -13.29 0.50 8.36
N VAL A 94 -13.41 1.62 7.63
CA VAL A 94 -14.05 1.66 6.31
C VAL A 94 -13.29 0.75 5.32
N GLY A 95 -11.97 0.90 5.22
CA GLY A 95 -11.14 0.06 4.35
C GLY A 95 -11.25 -1.43 4.69
N THR A 96 -11.34 -1.74 5.98
CA THR A 96 -11.54 -3.11 6.49
C THR A 96 -12.89 -3.66 6.09
N ALA A 97 -13.97 -2.90 6.27
CA ALA A 97 -15.32 -3.30 5.89
C ALA A 97 -15.50 -3.45 4.36
N LEU A 98 -14.73 -2.70 3.57
CA LEU A 98 -14.74 -2.80 2.11
C LEU A 98 -14.02 -4.05 1.58
N ARG A 99 -13.11 -4.66 2.36
CA ARG A 99 -12.30 -5.78 1.88
C ARG A 99 -13.14 -7.01 1.47
N PRO A 100 -14.13 -7.49 2.27
CA PRO A 100 -14.96 -8.64 1.89
C PRO A 100 -15.81 -8.38 0.63
N LEU A 101 -16.21 -7.12 0.38
CA LEU A 101 -17.02 -6.76 -0.79
C LEU A 101 -16.29 -6.97 -2.12
N GLY A 102 -14.95 -7.09 -2.09
CA GLY A 102 -14.14 -7.45 -3.24
C GLY A 102 -14.07 -8.96 -3.53
N GLY A 103 -14.35 -9.81 -2.54
CA GLY A 103 -14.06 -11.25 -2.60
C GLY A 103 -14.88 -12.04 -3.63
N GLY A 104 -16.01 -11.50 -4.10
CA GLY A 104 -16.88 -12.17 -5.08
C GLY A 104 -16.58 -11.84 -6.55
N ILE A 105 -15.76 -10.82 -6.82
CA ILE A 105 -15.43 -10.37 -8.19
C ILE A 105 -13.92 -10.46 -8.35
N THR A 106 -13.46 -11.30 -9.28
CA THR A 106 -12.05 -11.58 -9.57
C THR A 106 -11.14 -10.35 -9.49
N GLY A 107 -10.45 -10.18 -8.36
CA GLY A 107 -9.43 -9.14 -8.16
C GLY A 107 -9.95 -7.76 -7.75
N PHE A 108 -11.27 -7.53 -7.75
CA PHE A 108 -11.84 -6.26 -7.35
C PHE A 108 -11.56 -5.99 -5.85
N GLN A 109 -11.05 -4.79 -5.53
CA GLN A 109 -10.64 -4.47 -4.17
C GLN A 109 -10.95 -3.00 -3.83
N PRO A 110 -12.20 -2.68 -3.41
CA PRO A 110 -12.63 -1.29 -3.25
C PRO A 110 -11.90 -0.54 -2.13
N LEU A 111 -11.24 -1.25 -1.21
CA LEU A 111 -10.42 -0.65 -0.16
C LEU A 111 -9.26 0.23 -0.70
N PHE A 112 -8.76 -0.03 -1.92
CA PHE A 112 -7.66 0.75 -2.51
C PHE A 112 -8.03 2.22 -2.69
N VAL A 113 -9.31 2.52 -2.90
CA VAL A 113 -9.82 3.88 -2.98
C VAL A 113 -9.62 4.62 -1.65
N VAL A 114 -9.81 3.93 -0.52
CA VAL A 114 -9.60 4.50 0.81
C VAL A 114 -8.12 4.80 1.03
N LEU A 115 -7.24 3.89 0.63
CA LEU A 115 -5.79 4.08 0.75
C LEU A 115 -5.31 5.25 -0.10
N VAL A 116 -5.73 5.31 -1.37
CA VAL A 116 -5.33 6.37 -2.31
C VAL A 116 -5.86 7.74 -1.86
N LEU A 117 -7.16 7.84 -1.58
CA LEU A 117 -7.76 9.13 -1.23
C LEU A 117 -7.38 9.58 0.18
N GLY A 118 -7.28 8.65 1.13
CA GLY A 118 -6.85 8.92 2.51
C GLY A 118 -5.38 9.32 2.58
N GLY A 119 -4.51 8.59 1.88
CA GLY A 119 -3.09 8.94 1.76
C GLY A 119 -2.88 10.31 1.12
N TYR A 120 -3.55 10.57 -0.01
CA TYR A 120 -3.49 11.88 -0.66
C TYR A 120 -3.98 13.03 0.24
N ALA A 121 -5.09 12.83 0.96
CA ALA A 121 -5.69 13.87 1.79
C ALA A 121 -4.87 14.21 3.05
N PHE A 122 -4.18 13.23 3.64
CA PHE A 122 -3.56 13.37 4.97
C PHE A 122 -2.03 13.22 4.98
N GLY A 123 -1.43 12.85 3.84
CA GLY A 123 0.01 12.79 3.64
C GLY A 123 0.61 11.37 3.74
N ALA A 124 1.88 11.27 3.36
CA ALA A 124 2.57 10.00 3.17
C ALA A 124 2.67 9.15 4.45
N GLY A 125 3.01 9.74 5.60
CA GLY A 125 3.06 9.03 6.87
C GLY A 125 1.69 8.47 7.26
N PHE A 126 0.63 9.26 7.08
CA PHE A 126 -0.74 8.82 7.38
C PHE A 126 -1.14 7.68 6.46
N GLY A 127 -0.86 7.81 5.16
CA GLY A 127 -1.14 6.78 4.17
C GLY A 127 -0.41 5.46 4.45
N PHE A 128 0.84 5.53 4.90
CA PHE A 128 1.62 4.35 5.31
C PHE A 128 0.91 3.59 6.44
N VAL A 129 0.61 4.30 7.54
CA VAL A 129 -0.05 3.69 8.70
C VAL A 129 -1.46 3.22 8.34
N LEU A 130 -2.20 3.99 7.55
CA LEU A 130 -3.54 3.61 7.08
C LEU A 130 -3.51 2.28 6.33
N GLY A 131 -2.58 2.10 5.40
CA GLY A 131 -2.43 0.85 4.65
C GLY A 131 -2.09 -0.34 5.55
N ALA A 132 -1.11 -0.18 6.43
CA ALA A 132 -0.69 -1.23 7.35
C ALA A 132 -1.81 -1.65 8.31
N VAL A 133 -2.45 -0.67 8.97
CA VAL A 133 -3.54 -0.94 9.93
C VAL A 133 -4.74 -1.56 9.22
N THR A 134 -5.16 -1.02 8.06
CA THR A 134 -6.28 -1.56 7.29
C THR A 134 -6.06 -3.02 6.91
N MET A 135 -4.85 -3.38 6.47
CA MET A 135 -4.53 -4.76 6.13
C MET A 135 -4.52 -5.68 7.34
N LEU A 136 -3.95 -5.23 8.46
CA LEU A 136 -3.94 -5.98 9.70
C LEU A 136 -5.35 -6.26 10.23
N THR A 137 -6.17 -5.21 10.40
CA THR A 137 -7.53 -5.34 10.93
C THR A 137 -8.43 -6.14 10.02
N SER A 138 -8.26 -6.00 8.70
CA SER A 138 -9.04 -6.79 7.74
C SER A 138 -8.65 -8.26 7.70
N ALA A 139 -7.37 -8.60 7.93
CA ALA A 139 -6.97 -10.00 8.07
C ALA A 139 -7.60 -10.66 9.30
N PHE A 140 -7.73 -9.93 10.42
CA PHE A 140 -8.49 -10.43 11.57
C PHE A 140 -9.98 -10.59 11.25
N LEU A 141 -10.59 -9.61 10.56
CA LEU A 141 -12.01 -9.67 10.19
C LEU A 141 -12.33 -10.85 9.27
N THR A 142 -11.46 -11.15 8.30
CA THR A 142 -11.70 -12.21 7.31
C THR A 142 -11.08 -13.55 7.67
N GLY A 143 -10.45 -13.67 8.85
CA GLY A 143 -9.67 -14.86 9.23
C GLY A 143 -8.44 -15.10 8.33
N GLY A 144 -7.97 -14.07 7.62
CA GLY A 144 -6.87 -14.13 6.65
C GLY A 144 -5.49 -13.85 7.24
N ALA A 145 -5.32 -14.00 8.56
CA ALA A 145 -4.04 -13.83 9.21
C ALA A 145 -3.12 -15.01 8.88
N GLY A 146 -1.96 -14.71 8.30
CA GLY A 146 -0.99 -15.72 7.88
C GLY A 146 0.36 -15.14 7.48
N PRO A 147 1.30 -15.98 7.04
CA PRO A 147 2.66 -15.60 6.63
C PRO A 147 2.74 -14.46 5.60
N TRP A 148 1.71 -14.32 4.74
CA TRP A 148 1.62 -13.28 3.73
C TRP A 148 1.20 -11.90 4.27
N LEU A 149 0.65 -11.83 5.49
CA LEU A 149 0.08 -10.61 6.05
C LEU A 149 1.08 -9.44 6.15
N PRO A 150 2.32 -9.61 6.63
CA PRO A 150 3.28 -8.50 6.68
C PRO A 150 3.54 -7.88 5.31
N PHE A 151 3.62 -8.72 4.25
CA PHE A 151 3.76 -8.24 2.89
C PHE A 151 2.53 -7.45 2.44
N GLN A 152 1.32 -7.93 2.73
CA GLN A 152 0.10 -7.18 2.42
C GLN A 152 0.08 -5.83 3.14
N MET A 153 0.47 -5.81 4.44
CA MET A 153 0.58 -4.59 5.22
C MET A 153 1.56 -3.60 4.58
N PHE A 154 2.76 -4.05 4.20
CA PHE A 154 3.76 -3.21 3.53
C PHE A 154 3.30 -2.71 2.17
N ALA A 155 2.81 -3.61 1.33
CA ALA A 155 2.35 -3.28 -0.01
C ALA A 155 1.21 -2.26 0.05
N ALA A 156 0.24 -2.44 0.95
CA ALA A 156 -0.84 -1.48 1.16
C ALA A 156 -0.34 -0.15 1.78
N ALA A 157 0.61 -0.22 2.71
CA ALA A 157 1.25 0.96 3.29
C ALA A 157 1.94 1.80 2.20
N TRP A 158 2.64 1.17 1.26
CA TRP A 158 3.26 1.88 0.13
C TRP A 158 2.24 2.49 -0.84
N VAL A 159 1.09 1.85 -1.05
CA VAL A 159 -0.02 2.43 -1.84
C VAL A 159 -0.56 3.71 -1.16
N GLY A 160 -0.79 3.68 0.15
CA GLY A 160 -1.24 4.89 0.86
C GLY A 160 -0.15 5.97 0.91
N MET A 161 1.09 5.57 1.22
CA MET A 161 2.24 6.46 1.32
C MET A 161 2.52 7.16 -0.02
N GLY A 162 2.55 6.42 -1.12
CA GLY A 162 2.79 6.99 -2.44
C GLY A 162 1.72 7.98 -2.87
N ALA A 163 0.45 7.72 -2.54
CA ALA A 163 -0.62 8.69 -2.78
C ALA A 163 -0.40 10.00 -2.00
N GLY A 164 0.07 9.90 -0.76
CA GLY A 164 0.39 11.05 0.08
C GLY A 164 1.64 11.83 -0.31
N LEU A 165 2.48 11.29 -1.22
CA LEU A 165 3.61 12.00 -1.83
C LEU A 165 3.21 12.78 -3.08
N ILE A 166 1.99 12.56 -3.61
CA ILE A 166 1.53 13.26 -4.81
C ILE A 166 1.31 14.74 -4.48
N PRO A 167 1.88 15.67 -5.28
CA PRO A 167 1.71 17.10 -5.06
C PRO A 167 0.24 17.50 -5.22
N HIS A 168 -0.21 18.41 -4.36
CA HIS A 168 -1.59 18.87 -4.35
C HIS A 168 -1.81 19.84 -5.52
N VAL A 169 -2.34 19.34 -6.64
CA VAL A 169 -2.62 20.14 -7.83
C VAL A 169 -3.98 20.85 -7.73
N ALA A 170 -4.01 22.14 -8.06
CA ALA A 170 -5.21 22.97 -8.02
C ALA A 170 -6.21 22.58 -9.13
N ILE A 171 -7.16 21.72 -8.76
CA ILE A 171 -8.55 21.57 -9.26
C ILE A 171 -8.78 21.19 -10.73
N LYS A 172 -7.78 21.14 -11.64
CA LYS A 172 -7.94 20.44 -12.94
C LYS A 172 -7.04 19.20 -12.99
N GLY A 173 -7.63 18.05 -13.36
CA GLY A 173 -6.89 16.79 -13.52
C GLY A 173 -6.60 15.99 -12.24
N ARG A 174 -6.87 16.53 -11.04
CA ARG A 174 -6.55 15.83 -9.76
C ARG A 174 -7.14 14.42 -9.66
N LEU A 175 -8.39 14.22 -10.10
CA LEU A 175 -9.04 12.91 -10.03
C LEU A 175 -8.45 11.94 -11.05
N TRP A 176 -8.06 12.42 -12.22
CA TRP A 176 -7.38 11.62 -13.24
C TRP A 176 -6.00 11.19 -12.78
N LEU A 177 -5.25 12.09 -12.13
CA LEU A 177 -3.97 11.78 -11.52
C LEU A 177 -4.12 10.69 -10.45
N LEU A 178 -5.09 10.83 -9.54
CA LEU A 178 -5.34 9.85 -8.50
C LEU A 178 -5.88 8.52 -9.05
N ALA A 179 -6.68 8.55 -10.12
CA ALA A 179 -7.15 7.36 -10.79
C ALA A 179 -6.01 6.61 -11.49
N ALA A 180 -5.15 7.33 -12.21
CA ALA A 180 -3.96 6.76 -12.85
C ALA A 180 -2.99 6.20 -11.80
N TYR A 181 -2.75 6.95 -10.72
CA TYR A 181 -1.96 6.46 -9.59
C TYR A 181 -2.56 5.19 -9.00
N GLY A 182 -3.85 5.19 -8.67
CA GLY A 182 -4.53 4.04 -8.07
C GLY A 182 -4.52 2.81 -8.99
N PHE A 183 -4.65 3.01 -10.30
CA PHE A 183 -4.51 1.96 -11.30
C PHE A 183 -3.10 1.34 -11.26
N ILE A 184 -2.05 2.16 -11.40
CA ILE A 184 -0.66 1.71 -11.41
C ILE A 184 -0.28 1.06 -10.07
N ALA A 185 -0.66 1.68 -8.96
CA ALA A 185 -0.40 1.17 -7.62
C ALA A 185 -1.09 -0.19 -7.38
N SER A 186 -2.27 -0.42 -7.94
CA SER A 186 -2.97 -1.71 -7.87
C SER A 186 -2.24 -2.82 -8.64
N LEU A 187 -1.66 -2.50 -9.80
CA LEU A 187 -0.84 -3.43 -10.57
C LEU A 187 0.47 -3.75 -9.84
N LEU A 188 1.17 -2.71 -9.37
CA LEU A 188 2.41 -2.87 -8.62
C LEU A 188 2.20 -3.66 -7.33
N PHE A 189 1.08 -3.45 -6.63
CA PHE A 189 0.71 -4.25 -5.46
C PHE A 189 0.65 -5.74 -5.80
N GLY A 190 -0.04 -6.11 -6.89
CA GLY A 190 -0.13 -7.50 -7.32
C GLY A 190 1.22 -8.08 -7.74
N LEU A 191 2.02 -7.31 -8.46
CA LEU A 191 3.37 -7.69 -8.87
C LEU A 191 4.27 -8.01 -7.66
N ILE A 192 4.41 -7.08 -6.70
CA ILE A 192 5.26 -7.32 -5.53
C ILE A 192 4.71 -8.42 -4.62
N MET A 193 3.38 -8.53 -4.50
CA MET A 193 2.77 -9.60 -3.72
C MET A 193 3.08 -10.97 -4.32
N ASN A 194 2.98 -11.11 -5.65
CA ASN A 194 3.37 -12.34 -6.32
C ASN A 194 4.83 -12.69 -6.08
N LEU A 195 5.74 -11.72 -6.14
CA LEU A 195 7.16 -11.97 -5.89
C LEU A 195 7.40 -12.57 -4.49
N SER A 196 6.63 -12.14 -3.48
CA SER A 196 6.80 -12.59 -2.10
C SER A 196 6.61 -14.10 -1.91
N PHE A 197 5.74 -14.75 -2.70
CA PHE A 197 5.38 -16.16 -2.54
C PHE A 197 5.62 -17.03 -3.77
N TRP A 198 5.86 -16.43 -4.94
CA TRP A 198 5.99 -17.11 -6.22
C TRP A 198 6.88 -18.38 -6.18
N PRO A 199 8.06 -18.38 -5.52
CA PRO A 199 8.94 -19.56 -5.46
C PRO A 199 8.29 -20.82 -4.88
N TRP A 200 7.25 -20.68 -4.05
CA TRP A 200 6.58 -21.80 -3.40
C TRP A 200 5.32 -22.28 -4.13
N THR A 201 4.93 -21.63 -5.24
CA THR A 201 3.63 -21.86 -5.89
C THR A 201 3.51 -23.23 -6.55
N PHE A 202 4.61 -23.78 -7.07
CA PHE A 202 4.60 -25.03 -7.85
C PHE A 202 5.39 -26.18 -7.21
N GLY A 203 6.04 -25.96 -6.06
CA GLY A 203 6.88 -26.95 -5.40
C GLY A 203 8.18 -27.29 -6.16
N VAL A 204 9.20 -27.79 -5.45
CA VAL A 204 10.55 -28.03 -6.01
C VAL A 204 10.53 -29.08 -7.13
N THR A 205 9.64 -30.06 -7.07
CA THR A 205 9.58 -31.21 -7.99
C THR A 205 9.07 -30.91 -9.39
N THR A 206 8.39 -29.77 -9.62
CA THR A 206 7.87 -29.41 -10.96
C THR A 206 8.74 -28.37 -11.68
N SER A 207 9.83 -27.91 -11.05
CA SER A 207 10.53 -26.68 -11.45
C SER A 207 11.41 -26.81 -12.70
N ALA A 208 11.88 -28.02 -13.05
CA ALA A 208 12.80 -28.19 -14.19
C ALA A 208 12.10 -28.11 -15.57
N THR A 209 10.79 -28.32 -15.66
CA THR A 209 10.03 -28.32 -16.93
C THR A 209 8.92 -27.28 -16.98
N ASN A 210 8.69 -26.53 -15.90
CA ASN A 210 7.62 -25.55 -15.78
C ASN A 210 8.18 -24.13 -15.96
N SER A 211 7.83 -23.48 -17.07
CA SER A 211 8.22 -22.10 -17.37
C SER A 211 7.64 -21.05 -16.40
N LEU A 212 6.71 -21.46 -15.52
CA LEU A 212 6.13 -20.62 -14.48
C LEU A 212 6.82 -20.79 -13.13
N ALA A 213 7.65 -21.82 -12.94
CA ALA A 213 8.26 -22.14 -11.66
C ALA A 213 9.60 -21.42 -11.46
N TYR A 214 9.92 -21.15 -10.20
CA TYR A 214 11.25 -20.67 -9.81
C TYR A 214 12.28 -21.79 -9.99
N ILE A 215 13.46 -21.48 -10.52
CA ILE A 215 14.56 -22.45 -10.72
C ILE A 215 15.68 -22.17 -9.69
N PRO A 216 15.87 -23.06 -8.70
CA PRO A 216 17.01 -23.01 -7.79
C PRO A 216 18.36 -23.04 -8.53
N GLY A 217 19.24 -22.08 -8.24
CA GLY A 217 20.58 -21.99 -8.80
C GLY A 217 20.67 -21.37 -10.19
N ALA A 218 19.53 -21.07 -10.84
CA ALA A 218 19.50 -20.31 -12.08
C ALA A 218 19.92 -18.85 -11.88
N SER A 219 20.28 -18.18 -12.98
CA SER A 219 20.63 -16.76 -12.95
C SER A 219 19.44 -15.89 -12.50
N THR A 220 19.71 -14.73 -11.91
CA THR A 220 18.65 -13.77 -11.53
C THR A 220 17.79 -13.38 -12.74
N LEU A 221 18.40 -13.22 -13.92
CA LEU A 221 17.68 -12.84 -15.14
C LEU A 221 16.70 -13.93 -15.59
N GLU A 222 17.12 -15.20 -15.53
CA GLU A 222 16.27 -16.34 -15.88
C GLU A 222 15.08 -16.46 -14.94
N ASN A 223 15.31 -16.33 -13.62
CA ASN A 223 14.21 -16.31 -12.65
C ASN A 223 13.29 -15.09 -12.83
N LEU A 224 13.79 -13.92 -13.23
CA LEU A 224 12.94 -12.77 -13.56
C LEU A 224 12.08 -13.02 -14.80
N GLN A 225 12.58 -13.76 -15.79
CA GLN A 225 11.78 -14.17 -16.96
C GLN A 225 10.66 -15.13 -16.55
N HIS A 226 10.98 -16.15 -15.75
CA HIS A 226 9.98 -17.08 -15.23
C HIS A 226 8.92 -16.37 -14.38
N PHE A 227 9.34 -15.43 -13.53
CA PHE A 227 8.43 -14.60 -12.75
C PHE A 227 7.52 -13.75 -13.63
N ALA A 228 8.06 -13.14 -14.69
CA ALA A 228 7.27 -12.33 -15.62
C ALA A 228 6.21 -13.18 -16.32
N VAL A 229 6.56 -14.37 -16.82
CA VAL A 229 5.60 -15.30 -17.44
C VAL A 229 4.55 -15.75 -16.42
N PHE A 230 4.96 -16.11 -15.20
CA PHE A 230 4.06 -16.44 -14.11
C PHE A 230 3.05 -15.32 -13.81
N HIS A 231 3.53 -14.09 -13.62
CA HIS A 231 2.68 -12.96 -13.27
C HIS A 231 1.68 -12.62 -14.39
N LEU A 232 2.17 -12.59 -15.63
CA LEU A 232 1.34 -12.27 -16.80
C LEU A 232 0.24 -13.31 -17.04
N THR A 233 0.55 -14.59 -16.80
CA THR A 233 -0.38 -15.70 -17.05
C THR A 233 -1.39 -15.91 -15.94
N THR A 234 -0.99 -15.72 -14.68
CA THR A 234 -1.82 -16.07 -13.51
C THR A 234 -2.52 -14.87 -12.88
N SER A 235 -1.90 -13.70 -12.92
CA SER A 235 -2.25 -12.59 -12.02
C SER A 235 -2.67 -11.32 -12.74
N LEU A 236 -2.23 -11.09 -13.98
CA LEU A 236 -2.53 -9.86 -14.72
C LEU A 236 -4.03 -9.55 -14.79
N GLY A 237 -4.89 -10.56 -15.01
CA GLY A 237 -6.33 -10.38 -15.04
C GLY A 237 -6.91 -9.88 -13.71
N TRP A 238 -6.43 -10.42 -12.59
CA TRP A 238 -6.83 -10.01 -11.25
C TRP A 238 -6.38 -8.58 -10.95
N ASP A 239 -5.15 -8.25 -11.33
CA ASP A 239 -4.56 -6.94 -11.08
C ASP A 239 -5.17 -5.85 -11.96
N LEU A 240 -5.51 -6.16 -13.22
CA LEU A 240 -6.26 -5.26 -14.10
C LEU A 240 -7.65 -4.97 -13.54
N THR A 241 -8.39 -5.97 -13.06
CA THR A 241 -9.69 -5.72 -12.43
C THR A 241 -9.56 -4.83 -11.20
N ARG A 242 -8.53 -5.07 -10.37
CA ARG A 242 -8.23 -4.21 -9.21
C ARG A 242 -7.95 -2.77 -9.63
N GLY A 243 -7.07 -2.60 -10.61
CA GLY A 243 -6.65 -1.29 -11.10
C GLY A 243 -7.79 -0.52 -11.75
N ILE A 244 -8.55 -1.15 -12.65
CA ILE A 244 -9.71 -0.54 -13.31
C ILE A 244 -10.77 -0.19 -12.26
N GLY A 245 -11.10 -1.11 -11.36
CA GLY A 245 -12.07 -0.88 -10.30
C GLY A 245 -11.68 0.30 -9.41
N THR A 246 -10.40 0.38 -9.02
CA THR A 246 -9.88 1.50 -8.23
C THR A 246 -9.98 2.82 -9.01
N ALA A 247 -9.54 2.85 -10.27
CA ALA A 247 -9.60 4.06 -11.10
C ALA A 247 -11.05 4.54 -11.29
N VAL A 248 -11.97 3.64 -11.63
CA VAL A 248 -13.39 3.96 -11.80
C VAL A 248 -14.00 4.51 -10.52
N LEU A 249 -13.75 3.86 -9.38
CA LEU A 249 -14.27 4.34 -8.09
C LEU A 249 -13.68 5.69 -7.70
N VAL A 250 -12.39 5.94 -7.97
CA VAL A 250 -11.77 7.26 -7.76
C VAL A 250 -12.44 8.32 -8.64
N LEU A 251 -12.71 8.03 -9.92
CA LEU A 251 -13.36 8.98 -10.83
C LEU A 251 -14.82 9.27 -10.44
N VAL A 252 -15.57 8.25 -10.01
CA VAL A 252 -17.00 8.37 -9.67
C VAL A 252 -17.19 8.96 -8.27
N ALA A 253 -16.50 8.42 -7.27
CA ALA A 253 -16.71 8.76 -5.86
C ALA A 253 -15.63 9.68 -5.27
N GLY A 254 -14.51 9.89 -5.97
CA GLY A 254 -13.38 10.65 -5.41
C GLY A 254 -13.70 12.12 -5.10
N LYS A 255 -14.56 12.78 -5.89
CA LYS A 255 -14.95 14.17 -5.63
C LYS A 255 -15.68 14.34 -4.27
N PRO A 256 -16.80 13.65 -3.99
CA PRO A 256 -17.47 13.77 -2.70
C PRO A 256 -16.62 13.24 -1.54
N ILE A 257 -15.84 12.17 -1.74
CA ILE A 257 -14.96 11.63 -0.70
C ILE A 257 -13.88 12.66 -0.33
N LEU A 258 -13.13 13.19 -1.29
CA LEU A 258 -12.11 14.21 -1.02
C LEU A 258 -12.72 15.44 -0.35
N ALA A 259 -13.89 15.90 -0.79
CA ALA A 259 -14.57 17.01 -0.13
C ALA A 259 -14.97 16.71 1.33
N ALA A 260 -15.26 15.45 1.67
CA ALA A 260 -15.50 15.02 3.05
C ALA A 260 -14.19 14.95 3.85
N LEU A 261 -13.12 14.39 3.27
CA LEU A 261 -11.80 14.30 3.91
C LEU A 261 -11.21 15.71 4.16
N ASP A 262 -11.28 16.60 3.18
CA ASP A 262 -10.86 18.00 3.31
C ASP A 262 -11.60 18.73 4.44
N ARG A 263 -12.92 18.47 4.56
CA ARG A 263 -13.74 19.04 5.64
C ARG A 263 -13.35 18.48 7.01
N ALA A 264 -13.10 17.18 7.10
CA ALA A 264 -12.65 16.53 8.33
C ALA A 264 -11.26 17.06 8.75
N GLY A 265 -10.32 17.17 7.80
CA GLY A 265 -8.98 17.72 8.04
C GLY A 265 -8.99 19.15 8.55
N ARG A 266 -9.86 20.02 7.98
CA ARG A 266 -10.04 21.41 8.49
C ARG A 266 -10.51 21.46 9.93
N ARG A 267 -11.51 20.64 10.29
CA ARG A 267 -12.07 20.59 11.65
C ARG A 267 -11.09 20.01 12.66
N ALA A 268 -10.15 19.18 12.20
CA ALA A 268 -9.11 18.62 13.03
C ALA A 268 -8.03 19.64 13.42
N HIS A 269 -7.93 20.82 12.79
CA HIS A 269 -6.86 21.80 13.03
C HIS A 269 -5.45 21.22 12.89
N PHE A 270 -5.23 20.31 11.91
CA PHE A 270 -3.87 19.88 11.60
C PHE A 270 -3.01 21.09 11.22
N PRO A 271 -1.79 21.22 11.76
CA PRO A 271 -0.89 22.31 11.38
C PRO A 271 -0.67 22.29 9.87
N SER A 272 -0.91 23.41 9.18
CA SER A 272 -0.50 23.55 7.77
C SER A 272 1.00 23.28 7.66
N ALA A 273 1.40 22.50 6.66
CA ALA A 273 2.81 22.24 6.39
C ALA A 273 3.56 23.58 6.30
N LYS A 274 4.55 23.78 7.19
CA LYS A 274 5.48 24.90 7.06
C LYS A 274 6.38 24.56 5.86
N ASN A 275 6.34 25.42 4.85
CA ASN A 275 7.25 25.39 3.71
C ASN A 275 8.71 25.41 4.17
#